data_AF-A0A8S4S4G9-F1
#
_entry.id   AF-A0A8S4S4G9-F1
#
_cell.length_a   1.000
_cell.length_b   1.000
_cell.length_c   1.000
_cell.angle_alpha   90.00
_cell.angle_beta   90.00
_cell.angle_gamma   90.00
#
_symmetry.space_group_name_H-M   'P 1'
#
loop_
_entity.id
_entity.type
_entity.pdbx_description
1 polymer ?
#
loop_
_entity_poly.entity_id
_entity_poly.type
_entity_poly.pdbx_seq_one_letter_code
_entity_poly.pdbx_strand_id
1 'polypeptide(L)'
;MLGVSWTEFRTNNSILQEIGIKKRLSALVQSRILKFFGHVSRRESDSIERLVVQSKVEGTEVGRSGRSPMRWTDQIKSVVGGPLHEVHQAFGQPRKVADARGACDICPQRRSMMTTTTLSRV
;
A
#
# COMPACT_ATOMS: atom_id res chain seq x y z
N MET A 1 23.25 25.82 -2.91
CA MET A 1 23.71 24.80 -1.94
C MET A 1 24.24 25.55 -0.73
N LEU A 2 23.80 25.22 0.48
CA LEU A 2 24.32 25.89 1.69
C LEU A 2 25.75 25.40 1.95
N GLY A 3 26.72 26.28 1.78
CA GLY A 3 28.12 26.02 2.11
C GLY A 3 28.36 26.20 3.60
N VAL A 4 27.81 25.30 4.41
CA VAL A 4 27.96 25.34 5.87
C VAL A 4 29.38 24.94 6.23
N SER A 5 30.12 25.86 6.87
CA SER A 5 31.46 25.55 7.37
C SER A 5 31.38 24.68 8.63
N TRP A 6 32.38 23.84 8.87
CA TRP A 6 32.42 22.98 10.07
C TRP A 6 32.62 23.78 11.37
N THR A 7 33.04 25.05 11.26
CA THR A 7 33.24 25.99 12.37
C THR A 7 31.95 26.72 12.75
N GLU A 8 31.02 26.87 11.80
CA GLU A 8 29.66 27.33 12.08
C GLU A 8 28.91 26.18 12.76
N PHE A 9 28.92 26.15 14.09
CA PHE A 9 28.14 25.21 14.91
C PHE A 9 26.62 25.44 14.73
N ARG A 10 26.10 25.08 13.55
CA ARG A 10 24.70 25.24 13.17
C ARG A 10 23.91 24.03 13.63
N THR A 11 22.68 24.29 14.09
CA THR A 11 21.73 23.23 14.41
C THR A 11 20.96 22.80 13.17
N ASN A 12 20.60 21.52 13.09
CA ASN A 12 19.79 20.97 12.00
C ASN A 12 18.49 21.75 11.76
N ASN A 13 17.87 22.25 12.83
CA ASN A 13 16.64 23.04 12.74
C ASN A 13 16.86 24.40 12.03
N SER A 14 17.98 25.08 12.30
CA SER A 14 18.30 26.35 11.63
C SER A 14 18.49 26.15 10.12
N ILE A 15 19.19 25.09 9.73
CA ILE A 15 19.44 24.76 8.32
C ILE A 15 18.13 24.42 7.60
N LEU A 16 17.25 23.66 8.25
CA LEU A 16 15.95 23.30 7.66
C LEU A 16 15.04 24.51 7.44
N GLN A 17 15.05 25.48 8.36
CA GLN A 17 14.31 26.74 8.21
C GLN A 17 14.86 27.56 7.04
N GLU A 18 16.18 27.67 6.92
CA GLU A 18 16.86 28.45 5.88
C GLU A 18 16.67 27.87 4.47
N ILE A 19 16.66 26.54 4.32
CA ILE A 19 16.39 25.88 3.03
C ILE A 19 14.91 26.01 2.63
N GLY A 20 13.99 26.19 3.58
CA GLY A 20 12.57 26.31 3.29
C GLY A 20 11.97 25.05 2.64
N ILE A 21 12.34 23.85 3.13
CA ILE A 21 11.88 22.58 2.54
C ILE A 21 10.38 22.39 2.76
N LYS A 22 9.59 22.49 1.67
CA LYS A 22 8.14 22.28 1.70
C LYS A 22 7.73 20.82 1.91
N LYS A 23 8.49 19.86 1.38
CA LYS A 23 8.21 18.42 1.50
C LYS A 23 9.51 17.65 1.75
N ARG A 24 9.57 16.91 2.85
CA ARG A 24 10.70 16.03 3.17
C ARG A 24 10.67 14.77 2.32
N LEU A 25 11.84 14.26 1.93
CA LEU A 25 11.96 12.99 1.21
C LEU A 25 11.32 11.83 1.98
N SER A 26 11.51 11.78 3.30
CA SER A 26 10.88 10.78 4.17
C SER A 26 9.35 10.78 4.04
N ALA A 27 8.73 11.96 4.04
CA ALA A 27 7.29 12.10 3.86
C ALA A 27 6.83 11.65 2.46
N LEU A 28 7.63 11.89 1.41
CA LEU A 28 7.35 11.40 0.07
C LEU A 28 7.43 9.87 -0.01
N VAL A 29 8.47 9.27 0.58
CA VAL A 29 8.64 7.81 0.63
C VAL A 29 7.49 7.16 1.40
N GLN A 30 7.15 7.68 2.58
CA GLN A 30 6.01 7.21 3.37
C GLN A 30 4.70 7.31 2.58
N SER A 31 4.47 8.42 1.87
CA SER A 31 3.30 8.58 1.01
C SER A 31 3.24 7.52 -0.11
N ARG A 32 4.38 7.12 -0.67
CA ARG A 32 4.44 6.07 -1.72
C ARG A 32 4.17 4.69 -1.14
N ILE A 33 4.75 4.39 0.02
CA ILE A 33 4.51 3.14 0.77
C ILE A 33 3.02 2.99 1.08
N LEU A 34 2.36 4.03 1.60
CA LEU A 34 0.94 3.99 1.93
C LEU A 34 0.05 3.83 0.68
N LYS A 35 0.38 4.50 -0.44
CA LYS A 35 -0.34 4.32 -1.70
C LYS A 35 -0.26 2.88 -2.20
N PHE A 36 0.93 2.29 -2.15
CA PHE A 36 1.13 0.89 -2.52
C PHE A 36 0.38 -0.06 -1.59
N PHE A 37 0.45 0.17 -0.28
CA PHE A 37 -0.27 -0.62 0.70
C PHE A 37 -1.79 -0.58 0.50
N GLY A 38 -2.33 0.61 0.22
CA GLY A 38 -3.76 0.75 -0.06
C GLY A 38 -4.17 0.05 -1.36
N HIS A 39 -3.31 0.08 -2.39
CA HIS A 39 -3.51 -0.66 -3.64
C HIS A 39 -3.58 -2.17 -3.38
N VAL A 40 -2.60 -2.72 -2.67
CA VAL A 40 -2.53 -4.14 -2.32
C VAL A 40 -3.70 -4.55 -1.42
N SER A 41 -4.11 -3.70 -0.47
CA SER A 41 -5.22 -3.99 0.46
C SER A 41 -6.59 -4.10 -0.22
N ARG A 42 -6.76 -3.58 -1.43
CA ARG A 42 -7.99 -3.71 -2.23
C ARG A 42 -7.99 -4.89 -3.19
N ARG A 43 -6.85 -5.54 -3.40
CA ARG A 43 -6.77 -6.75 -4.23
C ARG A 43 -7.37 -7.94 -3.47
N GLU A 44 -7.76 -8.96 -4.22
CA GLU A 44 -8.31 -10.20 -3.68
C GLU A 44 -7.38 -10.83 -2.64
N SER A 45 -7.97 -11.49 -1.63
CA SER A 45 -7.25 -12.12 -0.51
C SER A 45 -6.18 -13.10 -0.97
N ASP A 46 -6.39 -13.71 -2.12
CA ASP A 46 -5.61 -14.83 -2.63
C ASP A 46 -4.47 -14.34 -3.54
N SER A 47 -4.39 -13.02 -3.77
CA SER A 47 -3.28 -12.43 -4.51
C SER A 47 -1.98 -12.54 -3.73
N ILE A 48 -0.93 -13.02 -4.40
CA ILE A 48 0.41 -13.23 -3.82
C ILE A 48 0.92 -11.94 -3.16
N GLU A 49 0.69 -10.79 -3.80
CA GLU A 49 1.10 -9.48 -3.27
C GLU A 49 0.48 -9.19 -1.90
N ARG A 50 -0.81 -9.50 -1.72
CA ARG A 50 -1.52 -9.26 -0.45
C ARG A 50 -1.02 -10.19 0.64
N LEU A 51 -0.78 -11.46 0.33
CA LEU A 51 -0.23 -12.45 1.26
C LEU A 51 1.19 -12.06 1.72
N VAL A 52 2.04 -11.62 0.80
CA VAL A 52 3.42 -11.19 1.09
C VAL A 52 3.44 -9.91 1.94
N VAL A 53 2.68 -8.89 1.55
CA VAL A 53 2.66 -7.59 2.25
C VAL A 53 2.02 -7.69 3.63
N GLN A 54 0.98 -8.53 3.80
CA GLN A 54 0.37 -8.78 5.10
C GLN A 54 1.14 -9.81 5.94
N SER A 55 2.12 -10.49 5.34
CA SER A 55 2.96 -11.50 5.99
C SER A 55 2.13 -12.57 6.72
N LYS A 56 0.94 -12.91 6.21
CA LYS A 56 0.06 -13.95 6.74
C LYS A 56 0.50 -15.34 6.27
N VAL A 57 1.81 -15.55 6.20
CA VAL A 57 2.38 -16.87 5.93
C VAL A 57 2.47 -17.55 7.28
N GLU A 58 1.49 -18.43 7.54
CA GLU A 58 1.44 -19.29 8.72
C GLU A 58 2.60 -20.29 8.64
N GLY A 59 3.78 -19.87 9.09
CA GLY A 59 4.99 -20.68 9.14
C GLY A 59 5.81 -20.25 10.34
N THR A 60 6.36 -21.24 11.06
CA THR A 60 7.10 -21.09 12.32
C THR A 60 7.89 -19.78 12.37
N GLU A 61 7.44 -18.85 13.23
CA GLU A 61 8.03 -17.53 13.46
C GLU A 61 9.39 -17.68 14.16
N VAL A 62 10.37 -18.23 13.45
CA VAL A 62 11.75 -18.23 13.91
C VAL A 62 12.29 -16.86 13.58
N GLY A 63 12.62 -16.10 14.63
CA GLY A 63 13.54 -14.97 14.55
C GLY A 63 14.84 -15.43 13.91
N ARG A 64 14.88 -15.39 12.57
CA ARG A 64 16.09 -15.68 11.79
C ARG A 64 17.00 -14.49 11.96
N SER A 65 17.99 -14.68 12.84
CA SER A 65 19.12 -13.78 13.06
C SER A 65 19.57 -13.15 11.74
N GLY A 66 19.37 -11.84 11.58
CA GLY A 66 19.71 -11.08 10.38
C GLY A 66 18.57 -10.35 9.67
N ARG A 67 17.29 -10.66 9.93
CA ARG A 67 16.17 -9.80 9.47
C ARG A 67 15.90 -8.69 10.48
N SER A 68 15.60 -7.48 9.97
CA SER A 68 15.13 -6.39 10.82
C SER A 68 13.90 -6.86 11.62
N PRO A 69 13.84 -6.64 12.95
CA PRO A 69 12.70 -7.03 13.78
C PRO A 69 11.37 -6.40 13.32
N MET A 70 11.45 -5.30 12.59
CA MET A 70 10.31 -4.51 12.15
C MET A 70 9.68 -5.14 10.91
N ARG A 71 8.51 -5.77 11.08
CA ARG A 71 7.71 -6.25 9.96
C ARG A 71 7.23 -5.07 9.12
N TRP A 72 6.94 -5.31 7.84
CA TRP A 72 6.39 -4.27 6.96
C TRP A 72 5.08 -3.68 7.50
N THR A 73 4.23 -4.52 8.11
CA THR A 73 3.02 -4.07 8.80
C THR A 73 3.32 -3.16 9.99
N ASP A 74 4.41 -3.42 10.73
CA ASP A 74 4.85 -2.57 11.84
C ASP A 74 5.41 -1.23 11.37
N GLN A 75 6.05 -1.20 10.18
CA GLN A 75 6.43 0.06 9.51
C GLN A 75 5.20 0.90 9.14
N ILE A 76 4.10 0.27 8.74
CA ILE A 76 2.87 1.01 8.41
C ILE A 76 2.19 1.51 9.69
N LYS A 77 2.16 0.70 10.75
CA LYS A 77 1.63 1.12 12.06
C LYS A 77 2.38 2.35 12.59
N SER A 78 3.71 2.37 12.47
CA SER A 78 4.52 3.51 12.95
C SER A 78 4.29 4.79 12.15
N VAL A 79 3.97 4.67 10.86
CA VAL A 79 3.67 5.82 9.98
C VAL A 79 2.24 6.35 10.18
N VAL A 80 1.27 5.45 10.36
CA VAL A 80 -0.16 5.82 10.47
C VAL A 80 -0.57 6.17 11.90
N GLY A 81 0.11 5.62 12.91
CA GLY A 81 -0.18 5.89 14.33
C GLY A 81 -1.44 5.23 14.87
N GLY A 82 -1.96 4.21 14.17
CA GLY A 82 -3.20 3.49 14.54
C GLY A 82 -3.09 1.97 14.38
N PRO A 83 -4.04 1.20 14.94
CA PRO A 83 -4.05 -0.26 14.83
C PRO A 83 -4.24 -0.70 13.38
N LEU A 84 -3.52 -1.75 12.97
CA LEU A 84 -3.46 -2.21 11.58
C LEU A 84 -4.83 -2.57 10.97
N HIS A 85 -5.78 -3.05 11.79
CA HIS A 85 -7.12 -3.38 11.31
C HIS A 85 -7.87 -2.14 10.81
N GLU A 86 -7.69 -0.98 11.47
CA GLU A 86 -8.30 0.29 11.03
C GLU A 86 -7.69 0.73 9.71
N VAL A 87 -6.38 0.54 9.57
CA VAL A 87 -5.65 0.83 8.33
C VAL A 87 -6.18 -0.02 7.17
N HIS A 88 -6.38 -1.32 7.39
CA HIS A 88 -6.98 -2.21 6.38
C HIS A 88 -8.43 -1.86 6.07
N GLN A 89 -9.23 -1.50 7.07
CA GLN A 89 -10.63 -1.10 6.87
C GLN A 89 -10.71 0.21 6.08
N ALA A 90 -9.88 1.20 6.43
CA ALA A 90 -9.81 2.49 5.75
C ALA A 90 -9.37 2.36 4.28
N PHE A 91 -8.42 1.47 3.96
CA PHE A 91 -7.98 1.28 2.58
C PHE A 91 -8.79 0.25 1.79
N GLY A 92 -9.40 -0.72 2.47
CA GLY A 92 -10.18 -1.82 1.91
C GLY A 92 -11.62 -1.46 1.61
N GLN A 93 -12.16 -0.36 2.16
CA GLN A 93 -13.43 0.17 1.68
C GLN A 93 -13.29 0.57 0.21
N PRO A 94 -14.18 0.12 -0.70
CA PRO A 94 -14.26 0.71 -2.03
C PRO A 94 -14.50 2.20 -1.82
N ARG A 95 -13.73 3.05 -2.51
CA ARG A 95 -14.07 4.48 -2.53
C ARG A 95 -15.50 4.54 -3.03
N LYS A 96 -16.43 5.06 -2.22
CA LYS A 96 -17.76 5.42 -2.70
C LYS A 96 -17.53 6.42 -3.83
N VAL A 97 -17.53 5.95 -5.07
CA VAL A 97 -17.72 6.81 -6.22
C VAL A 97 -19.11 7.37 -5.97
N ALA A 98 -19.22 8.68 -5.75
CA ALA A 98 -20.54 9.29 -5.75
C ALA A 98 -21.21 8.87 -7.06
N ASP A 99 -22.33 8.17 -6.95
CA ASP A 99 -23.14 7.69 -8.08
C ASP A 99 -23.58 8.90 -8.92
N ALA A 100 -22.73 9.36 -9.83
CA ALA A 100 -23.14 10.06 -11.03
C ALA A 100 -23.38 8.97 -12.08
N ARG A 101 -24.56 8.33 -12.00
CA ARG A 101 -25.04 7.45 -13.07
C ARG A 101 -25.40 8.30 -14.29
N GLY A 102 -24.39 8.71 -15.05
CA GLY A 102 -24.46 8.75 -16.50
C GLY A 102 -24.03 7.37 -17.00
N ALA A 103 -24.91 6.71 -17.75
CA ALA A 103 -24.62 5.41 -18.36
C ALA A 103 -23.37 5.50 -19.26
N CYS A 104 -22.52 4.47 -19.20
CA CYS A 104 -21.39 4.32 -20.11
C CYS A 104 -21.78 3.31 -21.19
N ASP A 105 -22.01 3.79 -22.41
CA ASP A 105 -22.47 3.01 -23.57
C ASP A 105 -21.37 2.13 -24.22
N ILE A 106 -20.30 1.79 -23.50
CA ILE A 106 -19.08 1.21 -24.11
C ILE A 106 -18.88 -0.29 -23.82
N CYS A 107 -19.67 -0.92 -22.95
CA CYS A 107 -19.51 -2.37 -22.72
C CYS A 107 -20.56 -3.22 -23.46
N PRO A 108 -20.21 -3.88 -24.57
CA PRO A 108 -21.10 -4.86 -25.19
C PRO A 108 -21.06 -6.16 -24.39
N GLN A 109 -22.25 -6.59 -23.98
CA GLN A 109 -22.70 -7.96 -23.75
C GLN A 109 -21.65 -9.08 -23.92
N ARG A 110 -21.37 -9.83 -22.84
CA ARG A 110 -21.12 -11.27 -22.99
C ARG A 110 -22.11 -12.05 -22.11
N ARG A 111 -23.20 -12.43 -22.76
CA ARG A 111 -24.23 -13.35 -22.30
C ARG A 111 -23.61 -14.65 -21.79
N SER A 112 -24.09 -15.08 -20.63
CA SER A 112 -24.24 -16.49 -20.26
C SER A 112 -24.86 -17.28 -21.41
N MET A 113 -24.24 -18.39 -21.83
CA MET A 113 -24.94 -19.58 -22.34
C MET A 113 -24.11 -20.83 -22.03
N MET A 114 -24.57 -21.61 -21.06
CA MET A 114 -24.30 -23.03 -20.92
C MET A 114 -25.09 -23.79 -22.00
N THR A 115 -24.46 -24.71 -22.73
CA THR A 115 -25.15 -25.89 -23.27
C THR A 115 -24.17 -27.05 -23.47
N THR A 116 -24.54 -28.18 -22.85
CA THR A 116 -24.01 -29.54 -22.97
C THR A 116 -23.89 -30.01 -24.41
N THR A 117 -22.75 -30.61 -24.78
CA THR A 117 -22.63 -31.46 -25.97
C THR A 117 -22.22 -32.86 -25.54
N THR A 118 -23.16 -33.78 -25.69
CA THR A 118 -23.05 -35.24 -25.60
C THR A 118 -22.02 -35.75 -26.62
N LEU A 119 -20.99 -36.48 -26.15
CA LEU A 119 -20.09 -37.22 -27.03
C LEU A 119 -20.65 -38.63 -27.24
N SER A 120 -21.08 -38.87 -28.47
CA SER A 120 -21.50 -40.18 -28.96
C SER A 120 -20.30 -41.13 -29.06
N ARG A 121 -20.56 -42.36 -28.63
CA ARG A 121 -19.73 -43.56 -28.68
C ARG A 121 -19.54 -44.01 -30.13
N VAL A 122 -18.29 -44.18 -30.57
CA VAL A 122 -17.88 -45.15 -31.61
C VAL A 122 -16.54 -45.73 -31.19
#